data_AF-A0A8X8BPP1-F1
#
_entry.id   AF-A0A8X8BPP1-F1
#
_cell.length_a   1.000
_cell.length_b   1.000
_cell.length_c   1.000
_cell.angle_alpha   90.00
_cell.angle_beta   90.00
_cell.angle_gamma   90.00
#
_symmetry.space_group_name_H-M   'P 1'
#
loop_
_entity.id
_entity.type
_entity.pdbx_description
1 polymer ?
#
loop_
_entity_poly.entity_id
_entity_poly.type
_entity_poly.pdbx_seq_one_letter_code
_entity_poly.pdbx_strand_id
1 'polypeptide(L)' 'MSYIASTKIIRIHSPSGPKSPVVMWRMRAPEKKPLVKKEKPEEAYATVRKGSAKKKIHPIKAMREFSGRQLS' A
#
# COMPACT_ATOMS: atom_id res chain seq x y z
N MET A 1 -20.20 -25.53 -3.39
CA MET A 1 -20.03 -26.01 -1.99
C MET A 1 -19.40 -27.42 -1.91
N SER A 2 -18.52 -27.83 -2.84
CA SER A 2 -18.12 -29.25 -2.95
C SER A 2 -17.00 -29.70 -1.98
N TYR A 3 -16.04 -28.82 -1.66
CA TYR A 3 -14.94 -29.14 -0.74
C TYR A 3 -15.43 -29.51 0.68
N ILE A 4 -16.36 -28.71 1.22
CA ILE A 4 -16.90 -28.89 2.58
C ILE A 4 -17.75 -30.17 2.64
N ALA A 5 -18.55 -30.42 1.61
CA ALA A 5 -19.36 -31.64 1.52
C ALA A 5 -18.50 -32.91 1.55
N SER A 6 -17.44 -32.97 0.74
CA SER A 6 -16.57 -34.15 0.68
C SER A 6 -15.71 -34.34 1.94
N THR A 7 -15.18 -33.27 2.52
CA THR A 7 -14.19 -33.38 3.61
C THR A 7 -14.78 -33.39 5.01
N LYS A 8 -15.95 -32.77 5.22
CA LYS A 8 -16.56 -32.59 6.55
C LYS A 8 -17.91 -33.28 6.67
N ILE A 9 -18.77 -33.18 5.66
CA ILE A 9 -20.13 -33.71 5.78
C ILE A 9 -20.10 -35.23 5.56
N ILE A 10 -19.72 -35.68 4.37
CA ILE A 10 -19.73 -37.10 4.00
C ILE A 10 -18.70 -37.90 4.81
N ARG A 11 -17.46 -37.39 4.93
CA ARG A 11 -16.37 -38.12 5.60
C ARG A 11 -16.59 -38.35 7.10
N ILE A 12 -17.25 -37.43 7.80
CA ILE A 12 -17.43 -37.50 9.26
C ILE A 12 -18.77 -38.16 9.60
N HIS A 13 -19.83 -37.86 8.86
CA HIS A 13 -21.20 -38.26 9.21
C HIS A 13 -21.70 -39.50 8.47
N SER A 14 -20.95 -40.01 7.48
CA SER A 14 -21.34 -41.20 6.69
C SER A 14 -20.27 -42.30 6.80
N PRO A 15 -20.25 -43.08 7.89
CA PRO A 15 -19.27 -44.15 8.11
C PRO A 15 -19.40 -45.33 7.14
N SER A 16 -20.53 -45.46 6.41
CA SER A 16 -20.71 -46.46 5.35
C SER A 16 -20.21 -46.03 3.97
N GLY A 17 -19.64 -44.82 3.86
CA GLY A 17 -19.11 -44.31 2.60
C GLY A 17 -17.86 -45.06 2.12
N PRO A 18 -17.52 -44.96 0.82
CA PRO A 18 -16.31 -45.58 0.27
C PRO A 18 -15.06 -45.13 1.05
N LYS A 19 -14.22 -46.10 1.43
CA LYS A 19 -12.99 -45.88 2.22
C LYS A 19 -11.98 -44.97 1.51
N SER A 20 -12.08 -44.84 0.19
CA SER A 20 -11.28 -43.94 -0.65
C SER A 20 -12.15 -42.79 -1.20
N PRO A 21 -11.73 -41.52 -1.04
CA PRO A 21 -12.47 -40.39 -1.58
C PRO A 21 -12.33 -40.32 -3.11
N VAL A 22 -13.45 -40.07 -3.81
CA VAL A 22 -13.49 -39.88 -5.28
C VAL A 22 -12.66 -38.67 -5.73
N VAL A 23 -12.64 -37.62 -4.90
CA VAL A 23 -11.89 -36.39 -5.16
C VAL A 23 -10.92 -36.13 -4.02
N MET A 24 -9.65 -35.91 -4.37
CA MET A 24 -8.58 -35.66 -3.41
C MET A 24 -8.22 -34.17 -3.40
N TRP A 25 -8.54 -33.49 -2.31
CA TRP A 25 -8.21 -32.07 -2.13
C TRP A 25 -6.82 -31.93 -1.51
N ARG A 26 -5.84 -31.56 -2.33
CA ARG A 26 -4.48 -31.25 -1.87
C ARG A 26 -4.36 -29.75 -1.65
N MET A 27 -4.50 -29.31 -0.40
CA MET A 27 -4.26 -27.92 -0.03
C MET A 27 -2.79 -27.57 -0.22
N ARG A 28 -2.52 -26.42 -0.82
CA ARG A 28 -1.19 -25.79 -0.73
C ARG A 28 -1.05 -25.14 0.64
N ALA A 29 0.18 -25.07 1.13
CA ALA A 29 0.46 -24.30 2.33
C ALA A 29 -0.05 -22.86 2.12
N PRO A 30 -0.79 -22.31 3.09
CA PRO A 30 -1.27 -20.94 2.95
C PRO A 30 -0.08 -20.00 2.87
N GLU A 31 -0.15 -19.04 1.95
CA GLU A 31 0.87 -18.00 1.88
C GLU A 31 0.77 -17.11 3.11
N LYS A 32 1.93 -16.75 3.66
CA LYS A 32 1.99 -15.79 4.76
C LYS A 32 1.54 -14.44 4.22
N LYS A 33 0.41 -13.95 4.74
CA LYS A 33 0.00 -12.57 4.48
C LYS A 33 1.09 -11.63 4.98
N PRO A 34 1.42 -10.56 4.24
CA PRO A 34 2.43 -9.60 4.70
C PRO A 34 1.93 -8.91 5.96
N LEU A 35 2.76 -8.88 7.01
CA LEU A 35 2.42 -8.26 8.29
C LEU A 35 2.22 -6.75 8.17
N VAL A 36 2.94 -6.13 7.24
CA VAL A 36 2.83 -4.71 6.90
C VAL A 36 2.66 -4.62 5.39
N LYS A 37 1.74 -3.75 4.95
CA LYS A 37 1.62 -3.39 3.53
C LYS A 37 2.96 -2.81 3.08
N LYS A 38 3.67 -3.51 2.20
CA LYS A 38 4.83 -2.93 1.51
C LYS A 38 4.30 -1.93 0.50
N GLU A 39 4.02 -0.71 0.94
CA GLU A 39 3.77 0.40 0.03
C GLU A 39 5.04 0.67 -0.78
N LYS A 40 4.86 1.01 -2.06
CA LYS A 40 6.00 1.35 -2.91
C LYS A 40 6.60 2.66 -2.39
N PRO A 41 7.93 2.82 -2.42
CA PRO A 41 8.56 4.09 -2.02
C PRO A 41 8.00 5.29 -2.82
N GLU A 42 7.49 5.04 -4.03
CA GLU A 42 6.81 6.01 -4.90
C GLU A 42 5.59 6.68 -4.23
N GLU A 43 4.85 5.98 -3.37
CA GLU A 43 3.70 6.51 -2.63
C GLU A 43 4.10 7.22 -1.33
N ALA A 44 5.28 6.90 -0.80
CA ALA A 44 5.80 7.45 0.46
C ALA A 44 6.51 8.81 0.29
N TYR A 45 6.90 9.19 -0.94
CA TYR A 45 7.40 10.54 -1.22
C TYR A 45 6.22 11.52 -1.27
N ALA A 46 5.65 11.81 -0.10
CA ALA A 46 4.85 13.02 0.06
C ALA A 46 5.66 14.18 -0.53
N THR A 47 5.07 14.89 -1.48
CA THR A 47 5.70 15.98 -2.23
C THR A 47 6.34 16.96 -1.26
N VAL A 48 7.64 16.81 -1.00
CA VAL A 48 8.39 17.71 -0.13
C VAL A 48 8.37 19.05 -0.85
N ARG A 49 7.47 19.96 -0.43
CA ARG A 49 7.38 21.30 -0.98
C ARG A 49 8.68 22.00 -0.64
N LYS A 50 9.63 21.97 -1.57
CA LYS A 50 10.92 22.65 -1.49
C LYS A 50 10.61 24.10 -1.14
N GLY A 51 10.94 24.50 0.10
CA GLY A 51 10.77 25.88 0.54
C GLY A 51 11.45 26.82 -0.44
N SER A 52 10.97 28.07 -0.52
CA SER A 52 11.50 29.08 -1.44
C SER A 52 13.03 29.10 -1.37
N ALA A 53 13.69 28.66 -2.45
CA ALA A 53 15.13 28.66 -2.54
C ALA A 53 15.59 30.11 -2.28
N LYS A 54 16.53 30.29 -1.35
CA LYS A 54 17.11 31.61 -1.04
C LYS A 54 17.65 32.23 -2.34
N LYS A 55 16.85 33.09 -2.97
CA LYS A 55 17.29 33.87 -4.13
C LYS A 55 18.42 34.77 -3.63
N LYS A 56 19.54 34.82 -4.36
CA LYS A 56 20.60 35.80 -4.09
C LYS A 56 20.02 37.18 -4.39
N ILE A 57 19.56 37.87 -3.35
CA ILE A 57 19.06 39.23 -3.45
C ILE A 57 20.28 40.15 -3.45
N HIS A 58 20.47 40.94 -4.51
CA HIS A 58 21.50 41.97 -4.54
C HIS A 58 21.01 43.19 -3.72
N PRO A 59 21.64 43.52 -2.59
CA PRO A 59 21.12 44.51 -1.64
C PRO A 59 20.90 45.89 -2.27
N ILE A 60 21.83 46.33 -3.12
CA ILE A 60 21.76 47.64 -3.79
C ILE A 60 20.56 47.71 -4.76
N LYS A 61 20.25 46.61 -5.46
CA LYS A 61 19.12 46.56 -6.39
C LYS A 61 17.79 46.63 -5.62
N ALA A 62 17.68 45.90 -4.51
CA ALA A 62 16.49 45.92 -3.65
C ALA A 62 16.25 47.30 -3.01
N MET A 63 17.30 48.00 -2.59
CA MET A 63 17.18 49.34 -2.01
C MET A 63 16.78 50.39 -3.07
N ARG A 64 17.26 50.27 -4.30
CA ARG A 64 16.87 51.17 -5.42
C ARG A 64 15.36 51.13 -5.70
N GLU A 65 14.74 49.95 -5.64
CA GLU A 65 13.30 49.77 -5.88
C GLU A 65 12.41 50.51 -4.86
N PHE A 66 12.94 50.82 -3.68
CA PHE A 66 12.22 51.55 -2.62
C PHE A 66 12.51 53.06 -2.58
N SER A 67 13.62 53.51 -3.17
CA SER A 67 14.04 54.92 -3.16
C SER A 67 13.14 55.87 -3.98
N GLY A 68 12.27 55.34 -4.84
CA GLY A 68 11.45 56.14 -5.77
C GLY A 68 10.04 56.48 -5.29
N ARG A 69 9.62 56.03 -4.11
CA ARG A 69 8.31 56.38 -3.55
C ARG A 69 8.44 57.56 -2.61
N GLN A 70 8.70 58.74 -3.18
CA GLN A 70 8.40 59.99 -2.49
C GLN A 70 6.87 60.14 -2.43
N LEU A 71 6.34 60.21 -1.22
CA LEU A 71 4.96 60.57 -0.95
C LEU A 71 4.77 62.04 -1.36
N SER A 72 4.11 62.25 -2.49
CA SER A 72 3.49 63.54 -2.85
C SER A 72 2.10 63.62 -2.27
#